data_AF-A0A7K3L5K4-F1
#
_entry.id   AF-A0A7K3L5K4-F1
#
_cell.length_a   1.000
_cell.length_b   1.000
_cell.length_c   1.000
_cell.angle_alpha   90.00
_cell.angle_beta   90.00
_cell.angle_gamma   90.00
#
_symmetry.space_group_name_H-M   'P 1'
#
loop_
_entity.id
_entity.type
_entity.pdbx_description
1 polymer ?
#
loop_
_entity_poly.entity_id
_entity_poly.type
_entity_poly.pdbx_seq_one_letter_code
_entity_poly.pdbx_strand_id
1 'polypeptide(L)'
;YLYLTHESKDAIAKNKHKYSKADIRLLNNFDIDRYITLDVEDKEDLFNEICDIIDDHDLANMRELKNFVKYHGAEYGLPSMKVIRSVMKMSSGIIRLTFDAVYQERRYGRADIDKDTGEVLNNK
;
A
#
# COMPACT_ATOMS: atom_id res chain seq x y z
N TYR A 1 10.34 -1.05 -20.51
CA TYR A 1 9.24 -1.23 -21.49
C TYR A 1 9.11 -0.07 -22.47
N LEU A 2 8.93 1.18 -22.02
CA LEU A 2 8.79 2.37 -22.88
C LEU A 2 9.94 2.61 -23.88
N TYR A 3 11.13 2.05 -23.62
CA TYR A 3 12.24 2.11 -24.56
C TYR A 3 11.96 1.35 -25.88
N LEU A 4 11.08 0.33 -25.88
CA LEU A 4 10.71 -0.42 -27.08
C LEU A 4 10.05 0.46 -28.15
N THR A 5 9.30 1.48 -27.72
CA THR A 5 8.66 2.48 -28.59
C THR A 5 9.42 3.80 -28.63
N HIS A 6 10.58 3.88 -27.98
CA HIS A 6 11.36 5.09 -27.77
C HIS A 6 10.59 6.23 -27.07
N GLU A 7 9.68 5.86 -26.16
CA GLU A 7 8.91 6.81 -25.34
C GLU A 7 9.44 6.92 -23.89
N SER A 8 10.60 6.32 -23.60
CA SER A 8 11.26 6.52 -22.30
C SER A 8 11.94 7.89 -22.24
N LYS A 9 12.15 8.41 -21.02
CA LYS A 9 12.84 9.69 -20.79
C LYS A 9 14.17 9.80 -21.55
N ASP A 10 15.01 8.76 -21.49
CA ASP A 10 16.30 8.70 -22.20
C ASP A 10 16.16 8.71 -23.73
N ALA A 11 15.19 7.95 -24.27
CA ALA A 11 15.01 7.86 -25.73
C ALA A 11 14.46 9.18 -26.31
N ILE A 12 13.61 9.87 -25.55
CA ILE A 12 13.13 11.22 -25.87
C ILE A 12 14.30 12.21 -25.82
N ALA A 13 15.11 12.19 -24.76
CA ALA A 13 16.28 13.07 -24.63
C ALA A 13 17.29 12.88 -25.78
N LYS A 14 17.38 11.66 -26.33
CA LYS A 14 18.24 11.32 -27.47
C LYS A 14 17.55 11.47 -28.84
N ASN A 15 16.35 12.03 -28.92
CA ASN A 15 15.56 12.20 -30.15
C ASN A 15 15.48 10.92 -31.00
N LYS A 16 15.29 9.76 -30.38
CA LYS A 16 15.18 8.49 -31.09
C LYS A 16 13.85 8.38 -31.84
N HIS A 17 13.85 7.68 -32.97
CA HIS A 17 12.65 7.45 -33.79
C HIS A 17 11.54 6.74 -33.00
N LYS A 18 10.33 7.30 -32.92
CA LYS A 18 9.20 6.71 -32.21
C LYS A 18 8.57 5.55 -32.99
N TYR A 19 8.38 4.40 -32.35
CA TYR A 19 7.67 3.26 -32.95
C TYR A 19 6.23 3.17 -32.44
N SER A 20 5.35 2.54 -33.21
CA SER A 20 3.96 2.32 -32.82
C SER A 20 3.85 1.26 -31.71
N LYS A 21 3.01 1.52 -30.70
CA LYS A 21 2.69 0.55 -29.67
C LYS A 21 1.95 -0.68 -30.21
N ALA A 22 1.21 -0.52 -31.31
CA ALA A 22 0.45 -1.61 -31.93
C ALA A 22 1.34 -2.73 -32.48
N ASP A 23 2.60 -2.43 -32.76
CA ASP A 23 3.56 -3.41 -33.31
C ASP A 23 4.22 -4.27 -32.23
N ILE A 24 3.97 -3.98 -30.94
CA ILE A 24 4.53 -4.75 -29.83
C ILE A 24 3.91 -6.14 -29.81
N ARG A 25 4.75 -7.18 -29.96
CA ARG A 25 4.34 -8.58 -29.83
C ARG A 25 4.47 -9.05 -28.39
N LEU A 26 3.34 -9.32 -27.74
CA LEU A 26 3.29 -9.91 -26.40
C LEU A 26 3.36 -11.44 -26.50
N LEU A 27 4.46 -12.04 -26.05
CA LEU A 27 4.66 -13.48 -26.04
C LEU A 27 4.24 -14.08 -24.69
N ASN A 28 3.73 -15.31 -24.67
CA ASN A 28 3.46 -16.07 -23.43
C ASN A 28 2.59 -15.33 -22.39
N ASN A 29 1.58 -14.58 -22.84
CA ASN A 29 0.74 -13.74 -21.97
C ASN A 29 1.58 -12.74 -21.13
N PHE A 30 2.67 -12.23 -21.69
CA PHE A 30 3.47 -11.18 -21.08
C PHE A 30 2.61 -9.93 -20.84
N ASP A 31 2.65 -9.45 -19.61
CA ASP A 31 1.89 -8.32 -19.12
C ASP A 31 2.83 -7.48 -18.25
N ILE A 32 3.19 -6.29 -18.73
CA ILE A 32 4.19 -5.43 -18.09
C ILE A 32 3.75 -5.01 -16.68
N ASP A 33 2.45 -4.90 -16.43
CA ASP A 33 1.89 -4.50 -15.13
C ASP A 33 2.15 -5.54 -14.04
N ARG A 34 2.53 -6.78 -14.42
CA ARG A 34 2.98 -7.82 -13.47
C ARG A 34 4.42 -7.63 -13.02
N TYR A 35 5.21 -6.86 -13.75
CA TYR A 35 6.63 -6.64 -13.51
C TYR A 35 6.93 -5.23 -13.00
N ILE A 36 5.92 -4.36 -12.94
CA ILE A 36 6.00 -3.12 -12.17
C ILE A 36 5.83 -3.51 -10.71
N THR A 37 6.95 -3.62 -10.00
CA THR A 37 6.97 -3.82 -8.55
C THR A 37 7.40 -2.53 -7.90
N LEU A 38 6.70 -2.14 -6.83
CA LEU A 38 7.23 -1.17 -5.88
C LEU A 38 8.62 -1.63 -5.43
N ASP A 39 9.54 -0.69 -5.30
CA ASP A 39 10.85 -0.99 -4.72
C ASP A 39 10.73 -1.31 -3.22
N VAL A 40 11.84 -1.52 -2.53
CA VAL A 40 11.78 -1.94 -1.12
C VAL A 40 11.28 -0.80 -0.23
N GLU A 41 11.76 0.41 -0.49
CA GLU A 41 11.45 1.61 0.30
C GLU A 41 9.98 2.00 0.12
N ASP A 42 9.49 2.06 -1.13
CA ASP A 42 8.07 2.31 -1.45
C ASP A 42 7.13 1.31 -0.77
N LYS A 43 7.57 0.04 -0.62
CA LYS A 43 6.76 -0.97 0.05
C LYS A 43 6.76 -0.81 1.56
N GLU A 44 7.88 -0.43 2.14
CA GLU A 44 7.96 -0.15 3.58
C GLU A 44 7.12 1.08 3.93
N ASP A 45 7.19 2.13 3.12
CA ASP A 45 6.36 3.34 3.28
C ASP A 45 4.88 3.01 3.17
N LEU A 46 4.46 2.28 2.13
CA LEU A 46 3.07 1.85 1.99
C LEU A 46 2.65 0.89 3.11
N PHE A 47 3.56 0.08 3.64
CA PHE A 47 3.25 -0.80 4.77
C PHE A 47 2.93 0.02 6.02
N ASN A 48 3.74 1.04 6.31
CA ASN A 48 3.53 1.94 7.44
C ASN A 48 2.24 2.73 7.27
N GLU A 49 1.98 3.28 6.08
CA GLU A 49 0.73 3.99 5.76
C GLU A 49 -0.50 3.10 5.96
N ILE A 50 -0.43 1.81 5.59
CA ILE A 50 -1.52 0.85 5.85
C ILE A 50 -1.73 0.67 7.36
N CYS A 51 -0.68 0.59 8.17
CA CYS A 51 -0.80 0.49 9.62
C CYS A 51 -1.44 1.75 10.22
N ASP A 52 -0.99 2.93 9.80
CA ASP A 52 -1.55 4.21 10.25
C ASP A 52 -3.04 4.32 9.90
N ILE A 53 -3.44 3.91 8.70
CA ILE A 53 -4.86 3.88 8.29
C ILE A 53 -5.68 2.90 9.14
N ILE A 54 -5.09 1.77 9.53
CA ILE A 54 -5.76 0.81 10.40
C ILE A 54 -6.02 1.45 11.77
N ASP A 55 -5.03 2.14 12.33
CA ASP A 55 -5.14 2.75 13.65
C ASP A 55 -6.02 4.01 13.64
N ASP A 56 -5.80 4.94 12.70
CA ASP A 56 -6.52 6.23 12.59
C ASP A 56 -8.01 6.06 12.29
N HIS A 57 -8.39 4.99 11.61
CA HIS A 57 -9.77 4.68 11.25
C HIS A 57 -10.37 3.52 12.06
N ASP A 58 -9.69 3.12 13.14
CA ASP A 58 -10.06 2.02 13.99
C ASP A 58 -10.38 0.72 13.21
N LEU A 59 -9.73 0.38 12.11
CA LEU A 59 -10.11 -0.79 11.33
C LEU A 59 -9.74 -2.09 12.06
N ALA A 60 -10.69 -2.94 12.44
CA ALA A 60 -10.39 -4.10 13.29
C ALA A 60 -10.08 -5.39 12.51
N ASN A 61 -10.12 -5.36 11.17
CA ASN A 61 -9.88 -6.53 10.33
C ASN A 61 -9.73 -6.20 8.84
N MET A 62 -9.32 -7.20 8.06
CA MET A 62 -9.15 -7.14 6.60
C MET A 62 -10.44 -6.77 5.83
N ARG A 63 -11.63 -7.11 6.35
CA ARG A 63 -12.89 -6.78 5.66
C ARG A 63 -13.15 -5.28 5.75
N GLU A 64 -12.91 -4.70 6.92
CA GLU A 64 -13.00 -3.26 7.15
C GLU A 64 -11.98 -2.50 6.30
N LEU A 65 -10.70 -2.93 6.29
CA LEU A 65 -9.68 -2.37 5.40
C LEU A 65 -10.08 -2.43 3.92
N LYS A 66 -10.61 -3.57 3.45
CA LYS A 66 -11.08 -3.69 2.07
C LYS A 66 -12.20 -2.70 1.75
N ASN A 67 -13.14 -2.49 2.69
CA ASN A 67 -14.22 -1.53 2.51
C ASN A 67 -13.68 -0.10 2.51
N PHE A 68 -12.78 0.23 3.44
CA PHE A 68 -12.13 1.53 3.49
C PHE A 68 -11.45 1.88 2.16
N VAL A 69 -10.58 0.99 1.67
CA VAL A 69 -9.89 1.19 0.38
C VAL A 69 -10.88 1.32 -0.78
N LYS A 70 -12.00 0.59 -0.77
CA LYS A 70 -13.02 0.67 -1.82
C LYS A 70 -13.71 2.04 -1.88
N TYR A 71 -14.00 2.64 -0.73
CA TYR A 71 -14.80 3.86 -0.64
C TYR A 71 -13.96 5.13 -0.51
N HIS A 72 -12.81 5.05 0.15
CA HIS A 72 -11.95 6.20 0.48
C HIS A 72 -10.52 6.06 -0.03
N GLY A 73 -10.11 4.92 -0.59
CA GLY A 73 -8.71 4.69 -0.98
C GLY A 73 -8.14 5.75 -1.93
N ALA A 74 -8.96 6.31 -2.83
CA ALA A 74 -8.52 7.36 -3.74
C ALA A 74 -8.20 8.69 -3.02
N GLU A 75 -8.88 8.99 -1.91
CA GLU A 75 -8.65 10.20 -1.11
C GLU A 75 -7.28 10.17 -0.41
N TYR A 76 -6.84 8.96 -0.05
CA TYR A 76 -5.57 8.69 0.62
C TYR A 76 -4.46 8.29 -0.36
N GLY A 77 -4.69 8.35 -1.67
CA GLY A 77 -3.69 7.92 -2.66
C GLY A 77 -3.37 6.41 -2.63
N LEU A 78 -4.19 5.59 -1.97
CA LEU A 78 -3.95 4.18 -1.80
C LEU A 78 -4.05 3.42 -3.12
N PRO A 79 -3.14 2.46 -3.35
CA PRO A 79 -3.22 1.63 -4.54
C PRO A 79 -4.32 0.57 -4.39
N SER A 80 -4.54 -0.18 -5.46
CA SER A 80 -5.52 -1.28 -5.44
C SER A 80 -5.25 -2.30 -4.33
N MET A 81 -6.31 -2.99 -3.86
CA MET A 81 -6.18 -4.10 -2.91
C MET A 81 -5.23 -5.21 -3.36
N LYS A 82 -4.93 -5.33 -4.65
CA LYS A 82 -3.92 -6.28 -5.17
C LYS A 82 -2.51 -5.87 -4.71
N VAL A 83 -2.19 -4.59 -4.81
CA VAL A 83 -0.89 -4.02 -4.38
C VAL A 83 -0.79 -4.05 -2.86
N ILE A 84 -1.83 -3.60 -2.14
CA ILE A 84 -1.89 -3.66 -0.68
C ILE A 84 -1.63 -5.08 -0.16
N ARG A 85 -2.30 -6.10 -0.71
CA ARG A 85 -2.04 -7.50 -0.35
C ARG A 85 -0.61 -7.96 -0.63
N SER A 86 0.04 -7.39 -1.65
CA SER A 86 1.44 -7.73 -1.93
C SER A 86 2.40 -7.13 -0.90
N VAL A 87 2.09 -5.94 -0.38
CA VAL A 87 2.84 -5.27 0.68
C VAL A 87 2.61 -5.94 2.04
N MET A 88 1.37 -6.24 2.39
CA MET A 88 1.04 -6.92 3.67
C MET A 88 1.71 -8.30 3.83
N LYS A 89 2.16 -8.93 2.74
CA LYS A 89 2.92 -10.19 2.81
C LYS A 89 4.31 -10.01 3.42
N MET A 90 4.84 -8.80 3.47
CA MET A 90 6.14 -8.51 4.11
C MET A 90 6.09 -8.80 5.60
N SER A 91 4.96 -8.49 6.26
CA SER A 91 4.75 -8.83 7.67
C SER A 91 3.27 -9.00 8.00
N SER A 92 2.74 -10.20 7.75
CA SER A 92 1.36 -10.55 8.13
C SER A 92 1.17 -10.57 9.66
N GLY A 93 2.24 -10.76 10.42
CA GLY A 93 2.23 -10.76 11.88
C GLY A 93 1.94 -9.38 12.45
N ILE A 94 2.64 -8.34 11.95
CA ILE A 94 2.44 -6.96 12.42
C ILE A 94 1.03 -6.48 12.09
N ILE A 95 0.56 -6.67 10.84
CA ILE A 95 -0.82 -6.35 10.44
C ILE A 95 -1.85 -6.98 11.38
N ARG A 96 -1.64 -8.25 11.74
CA ARG A 96 -2.55 -8.93 12.67
C ARG A 96 -2.53 -8.25 14.04
N LEU A 97 -1.35 -7.91 14.56
CA LEU A 97 -1.22 -7.22 15.84
C LEU A 97 -1.91 -5.85 15.82
N THR A 98 -1.78 -5.09 14.73
CA THR A 98 -2.47 -3.80 14.53
C THR A 98 -4.00 -4.00 14.58
N PHE A 99 -4.54 -4.95 13.81
CA PHE A 99 -5.97 -5.28 13.87
C PHE A 99 -6.43 -5.77 15.25
N ASP A 100 -5.64 -6.62 15.90
CA ASP A 100 -5.95 -7.17 17.22
C ASP A 100 -5.92 -6.06 18.29
N ALA A 101 -5.03 -5.06 18.19
CA ALA A 101 -4.97 -3.90 19.08
C ALA A 101 -6.26 -3.06 18.98
N VAL A 102 -6.62 -2.66 17.76
CA VAL A 102 -7.87 -1.93 17.49
C VAL A 102 -9.10 -2.71 17.99
N TYR A 103 -9.15 -4.02 17.73
CA TYR A 103 -10.25 -4.86 18.21
C TYR A 103 -10.33 -4.85 19.75
N GLN A 104 -9.19 -4.93 20.45
CA GLN A 104 -9.13 -4.91 21.90
C GLN A 104 -9.60 -3.56 22.45
N GLU A 105 -9.12 -2.44 21.90
CA GLU A 105 -9.53 -1.10 22.34
C GLU A 105 -11.03 -0.87 22.14
N ARG A 106 -11.59 -1.31 21.01
CA ARG A 106 -13.05 -1.26 20.76
C ARG A 106 -13.85 -2.07 21.78
N ARG A 107 -13.31 -3.20 22.24
CA ARG A 107 -14.01 -4.14 23.12
C ARG A 107 -13.88 -3.79 24.59
N TYR A 108 -12.71 -3.34 25.01
CA TYR A 108 -12.36 -3.14 26.42
C TYR A 108 -12.19 -1.66 26.80
N GLY A 109 -12.23 -0.77 25.81
CA GLY A 109 -11.89 0.65 25.98
C GLY A 109 -10.41 0.90 25.68
N ARG A 110 -10.12 2.11 25.23
CA ARG A 110 -8.76 2.60 25.04
C ARG A 110 -8.23 3.14 26.36
N ALA A 111 -7.00 2.80 26.71
CA ALA A 111 -6.34 3.38 27.86
C ALA A 111 -5.92 4.82 27.54
N ASP A 112 -6.05 5.73 28.51
CA ASP A 112 -5.56 7.09 28.34
C ASP A 112 -4.03 7.08 28.25
N ILE A 113 -3.47 8.00 27.45
CA ILE A 113 -2.03 8.09 27.21
C ILE A 113 -1.56 9.48 27.64
N ASP A 114 -0.41 9.53 28.30
CA ASP A 114 0.30 10.77 28.57
C ASP A 114 0.82 11.34 27.23
N LYS A 115 0.39 12.55 26.86
CA LYS A 115 0.72 13.13 25.56
C LYS A 115 2.17 13.59 25.45
N ASP A 116 2.85 13.81 26.58
CA ASP A 116 4.24 14.26 26.62
C ASP A 116 5.22 13.08 26.61
N THR A 117 4.85 11.94 27.23
CA THR A 117 5.73 10.74 27.32
C THR A 117 5.33 9.58 26.40
N GLY A 118 4.05 9.50 25.99
CA GLY A 118 3.50 8.38 25.24
C GLY A 118 3.21 7.14 26.09
N GLU A 119 3.37 7.22 27.42
CA GLU A 119 3.11 6.09 28.32
C GLU A 119 1.60 5.95 28.64
N VAL A 120 1.17 4.70 28.86
CA VAL A 120 -0.21 4.41 29.27
C VAL A 120 -0.44 4.93 30.70
N LEU A 121 -1.46 5.77 30.87
CA LEU A 121 -1.92 6.23 32.17
C LEU A 121 -2.63 5.06 32.86
N ASN A 122 -1.98 4.48 33.87
CA ASN A 122 -2.59 3.44 34.69
C ASN A 122 -3.76 4.03 35.49
N ASN A 123 -4.97 3.94 34.94
CA ASN A 123 -6.19 4.11 35.71
C ASN A 123 -6.32 2.89 36.63
N LYS A 124 -5.94 3.07 37.90
CA LYS A 124 -6.20 2.10 38.98
C LYS A 124 -7.69 1.95 39.23
#